data_AF-T1CKK6-F1
#
_entry.id   AF-T1CKK6-F1
#
_cell.length_a   1.000
_cell.length_b   1.000
_cell.length_c   1.000
_cell.angle_alpha   90.00
_cell.angle_beta   90.00
_cell.angle_gamma   90.00
#
_symmetry.space_group_name_H-M   'P 1'
#
loop_
_entity.id
_entity.type
_entity.pdbx_description
1 polymer ?
#
loop_
_entity_poly.entity_id
_entity_poly.type
_entity_poly.pdbx_seq_one_letter_code
_entity_poly.pdbx_strand_id
1 'polypeptide(L)'
;RGTRLATYAARCIENEILMHLRVTKRRRSEVSIYDPIGYDREGNEIMLIDVLGSEPNVIPDQVVAREEVELLHKELRILAPKERKVLELRFG
;
A
#
# COMPACT_ATOMS: atom_id res chain seq x y z
N ARG A 1 -5.71 24.20 -50.10
CA ARG A 1 -5.09 22.87 -49.81
C ARG A 1 -4.71 22.66 -48.33
N GLY A 2 -4.69 23.68 -47.44
CA GLY A 2 -4.34 23.52 -46.02
C GLY A 2 -5.48 23.12 -45.06
N THR A 3 -6.74 23.22 -45.48
CA THR A 3 -7.91 23.00 -44.60
C THR A 3 -8.07 21.55 -44.14
N ARG A 4 -7.68 20.56 -44.96
CA ARG A 4 -7.79 19.12 -44.60
C ARG A 4 -6.82 18.71 -43.49
N LEU A 5 -5.59 19.21 -43.52
CA LEU A 5 -4.59 18.92 -42.49
C LEU A 5 -4.99 19.56 -41.15
N ALA A 6 -5.44 20.82 -41.18
CA ALA A 6 -5.94 21.51 -39.99
C ALA A 6 -7.14 20.78 -39.36
N THR A 7 -8.08 20.31 -40.19
CA THR A 7 -9.26 19.56 -39.71
C THR A 7 -8.87 18.21 -39.10
N TYR A 8 -7.91 17.51 -39.70
CA TYR A 8 -7.39 16.25 -39.17
C TYR A 8 -6.67 16.46 -37.84
N ALA A 9 -5.76 17.43 -37.77
CA ALA A 9 -5.03 17.77 -36.55
C ALA A 9 -5.98 18.17 -35.40
N ALA A 10 -7.02 18.97 -35.70
CA ALA A 10 -8.03 19.34 -34.71
C ALA A 10 -8.76 18.13 -34.12
N ARG A 11 -9.14 17.16 -34.97
CA ARG A 11 -9.76 15.90 -34.52
C ARG A 11 -8.81 15.04 -33.67
N CYS A 12 -7.53 14.98 -34.04
CA CYS A 12 -6.54 14.26 -33.24
C CYS A 12 -6.36 14.90 -31.86
N ILE A 13 -6.27 16.23 -31.79
CA ILE A 13 -6.16 16.97 -30.53
C ILE A 13 -7.40 16.77 -29.65
N GLU A 14 -8.59 16.89 -30.24
CA GLU A 14 -9.85 16.66 -29.55
C GLU A 14 -9.92 15.25 -28.95
N ASN A 15 -9.55 14.23 -29.74
CA ASN A 15 -9.51 12.85 -29.28
C ASN A 15 -8.52 12.67 -28.12
N GLU A 16 -7.33 13.27 -28.19
CA GLU A 16 -6.32 13.15 -27.14
C GLU A 16 -6.79 13.78 -25.82
N ILE A 17 -7.39 14.98 -25.89
CA ILE A 17 -8.00 15.64 -24.72
C ILE A 17 -9.11 14.75 -24.13
N LEU A 18 -9.96 14.17 -24.99
CA LEU A 18 -11.06 13.30 -24.55
C LEU A 18 -10.54 12.03 -23.89
N MET A 19 -9.47 11.42 -24.41
CA MET A 19 -8.79 10.28 -23.79
C MET A 19 -8.19 10.65 -22.43
N HIS A 20 -7.49 11.78 -22.34
CA HIS A 20 -6.92 12.27 -21.10
C HIS A 20 -7.98 12.48 -20.01
N LEU A 21 -9.12 13.11 -20.37
CA LEU A 21 -10.23 13.31 -19.45
C LEU A 21 -10.91 11.99 -19.03
N ARG A 22 -11.01 11.00 -19.93
CA ARG A 22 -11.54 9.66 -19.58
C ARG A 22 -10.65 8.92 -18.58
N VAL A 23 -9.33 9.01 -18.75
CA VAL A 23 -8.36 8.44 -17.79
C VAL A 23 -8.46 9.17 -16.45
N THR A 24 -8.48 10.49 -16.48
CA THR A 24 -8.56 11.33 -15.28
C THR A 24 -9.87 11.13 -14.51
N LYS A 25 -10.99 10.87 -15.20
CA LYS A 25 -12.28 10.56 -14.57
C LYS A 25 -12.21 9.36 -13.62
N ARG A 26 -11.34 8.37 -13.88
CA ARG A 26 -11.14 7.23 -12.98
C ARG A 26 -10.56 7.65 -11.62
N ARG A 27 -9.84 8.77 -11.58
CA ARG A 27 -9.21 9.34 -10.38
C ARG A 27 -10.08 10.37 -9.66
N ARG A 28 -11.31 10.62 -10.13
CA ARG A 28 -12.18 11.68 -9.57
C ARG A 28 -12.59 11.42 -8.12
N SER A 29 -12.54 10.17 -7.66
CA SER A 29 -12.82 9.79 -6.27
C SER A 29 -11.56 9.73 -5.39
N GLU A 30 -10.39 10.02 -5.94
CA GLU A 30 -9.16 10.10 -5.15
C GLU A 30 -9.16 11.43 -4.37
N VAL A 31 -8.81 11.35 -3.09
CA VAL A 31 -8.63 12.51 -2.20
C VAL A 31 -7.16 12.59 -1.81
N SER A 32 -6.64 13.80 -1.62
CA SER A 32 -5.27 13.96 -1.16
C SER A 32 -5.19 13.57 0.32
N ILE A 33 -4.13 12.85 0.69
CA ILE A 33 -3.86 12.54 2.11
C ILE A 33 -3.53 13.80 2.93
N TYR A 34 -3.20 14.90 2.25
CA TYR A 34 -2.95 16.20 2.86
C TYR A 34 -4.20 17.10 2.91
N ASP A 35 -5.35 16.62 2.42
CA ASP A 35 -6.58 17.40 2.53
C ASP A 35 -7.01 17.47 4.00
N PRO A 36 -7.41 18.66 4.50
CA PRO A 36 -7.90 18.82 5.86
C PRO A 36 -9.27 18.15 6.00
N ILE A 37 -9.44 17.37 7.07
CA ILE A 37 -10.67 16.65 7.40
C ILE A 37 -11.47 17.30 8.54
N GLY A 38 -10.86 18.28 9.22
CA GLY A 38 -11.50 19.01 10.31
C GLY A 38 -10.52 19.90 11.06
N TYR A 39 -10.97 20.44 12.18
CA TYR A 39 -10.16 21.24 13.10
C TYR A 39 -10.14 20.58 14.48
N ASP A 40 -9.01 20.65 15.16
CA ASP A 40 -8.91 20.25 16.56
C ASP A 40 -9.59 21.29 17.50
N ARG A 41 -9.48 21.07 18.82
CA ARG A 41 -10.06 21.99 19.83
C ARG A 41 -9.33 23.34 19.91
N GLU A 42 -8.14 23.43 19.32
CA GLU A 42 -7.25 24.59 19.34
C GLU A 42 -7.34 25.39 18.01
N GLY A 43 -8.05 24.85 17.01
CA GLY A 43 -8.26 25.45 15.69
C GLY A 43 -7.22 25.04 14.65
N ASN A 44 -6.36 24.06 14.93
CA ASN A 44 -5.42 23.54 13.95
C ASN A 44 -6.13 22.58 12.98
N GLU A 45 -5.72 22.60 11.72
CA GLU A 45 -6.23 21.68 10.72
C GLU A 45 -5.72 20.25 11.01
N ILE A 46 -6.65 19.29 11.03
CA ILE A 46 -6.34 17.86 11.05
C ILE A 46 -6.33 17.40 9.60
N MET A 47 -5.23 16.83 9.15
CA MET A 47 -5.10 16.28 7.80
C MET A 47 -5.55 14.81 7.78
N LEU A 48 -5.98 14.32 6.61
CA LEU A 48 -6.37 12.91 6.46
C LEU A 48 -5.24 11.94 6.90
N ILE A 49 -3.98 12.28 6.60
CA ILE A 49 -2.79 11.50 6.97
C ILE A 49 -2.64 11.31 8.49
N ASP A 50 -3.12 12.24 9.31
CA ASP A 50 -2.97 12.18 10.77
C ASP A 50 -3.83 11.07 11.40
N VAL A 51 -4.87 10.61 10.68
CA VAL A 51 -5.81 9.58 11.13
C VAL A 51 -5.48 8.21 10.53
N LEU A 52 -4.64 8.15 9.49
CA LEU A 52 -4.22 6.90 8.87
C LEU A 52 -3.21 6.17 9.78
N GLY A 53 -3.73 5.32 10.66
CA GLY A 53 -2.94 4.45 11.54
C GLY A 53 -2.41 3.19 10.84
N SER A 54 -1.47 2.53 11.50
CA SER A 54 -1.10 1.14 11.17
C SER A 54 -2.09 0.16 11.81
N GLU A 55 -2.17 -1.05 11.24
CA GLU A 55 -2.92 -2.17 11.84
C GLU A 55 -2.54 -2.33 13.33
N PRO A 56 -3.53 -2.36 14.25
CA PRO A 56 -3.29 -2.21 15.69
C PRO A 56 -2.42 -3.32 16.28
N ASN A 57 -2.40 -4.50 15.65
CA ASN A 57 -1.71 -5.68 16.15
C ASN A 57 -0.33 -5.91 15.53
N VAL A 58 0.14 -5.04 14.62
CA VAL A 58 1.42 -5.25 13.91
C VAL A 58 2.59 -5.46 14.88
N ILE A 59 2.65 -4.65 15.94
CA ILE A 59 3.75 -4.75 16.91
C ILE A 59 3.58 -5.97 17.83
N PRO A 60 2.42 -6.19 18.49
CA PRO A 60 2.18 -7.43 19.24
C PRO A 60 2.48 -8.69 18.44
N ASP A 61 1.98 -8.78 17.21
CA ASP A 61 2.11 -9.97 16.36
C ASP A 61 3.58 -10.23 15.99
N GLN A 62 4.35 -9.17 15.69
CA GLN A 62 5.79 -9.29 15.43
C GLN A 62 6.57 -9.77 16.66
N VAL A 63 6.22 -9.27 17.84
CA VAL A 63 6.86 -9.68 19.11
C VAL A 63 6.55 -11.13 19.41
N VAL A 64 5.27 -11.53 19.31
CA VAL A 64 4.83 -12.92 19.51
C VAL A 64 5.52 -13.86 18.54
N ALA A 65 5.52 -13.55 17.24
CA ALA A 65 6.19 -14.38 16.24
C ALA A 65 7.69 -14.55 16.53
N ARG A 66 8.36 -13.51 17.02
CA ARG A 66 9.76 -13.59 17.41
C ARG A 66 9.95 -14.49 18.63
N GLU A 67 9.12 -14.35 19.66
CA GLU A 67 9.20 -15.21 20.85
C GLU A 67 8.91 -16.68 20.52
N GLU A 68 7.93 -16.94 19.66
CA GLU A 68 7.60 -18.31 19.20
C GLU A 68 8.78 -18.97 18.49
N VAL A 69 9.47 -18.23 17.60
CA VAL A 69 10.67 -18.73 16.92
C VAL A 69 11.82 -18.98 17.91
N GLU A 70 12.02 -18.09 18.88
CA GLU A 70 13.05 -18.28 19.92
C GLU A 70 12.75 -19.50 20.80
N LEU A 71 11.49 -19.71 21.18
CA LEU A 71 11.05 -20.87 21.95
C LEU A 71 11.23 -22.16 21.15
N LEU A 72 10.79 -22.17 19.89
CA LEU A 72 10.95 -23.31 18.98
C LEU A 72 12.43 -23.70 18.85
N HIS A 73 13.33 -22.73 18.66
CA HIS A 73 14.76 -23.00 18.59
C HIS A 73 15.37 -23.53 19.89
N LYS A 74 14.83 -23.14 21.06
CA LYS A 74 15.26 -23.71 22.35
C LYS A 74 14.85 -25.18 22.44
N GLU A 75 13.62 -25.50 22.09
CA GLU A 75 13.11 -26.89 22.14
C GLU A 75 13.80 -27.79 21.11
N LEU A 76 14.07 -27.28 19.88
CA LEU A 76 14.80 -28.02 18.85
C LEU A 76 16.23 -28.40 19.25
N ARG A 77 16.85 -27.69 20.22
CA ARG A 77 18.19 -28.04 20.72
C ARG A 77 18.20 -29.29 21.58
N ILE A 78 17.06 -29.69 22.14
CA ILE A 78 16.93 -30.86 23.02
C ILE A 78 16.86 -32.16 22.19
N LEU A 79 16.41 -32.05 20.93
CA LEU A 79 16.24 -33.20 20.03
C LEU A 79 17.58 -33.82 19.60
N ALA A 80 17.54 -35.12 19.28
CA ALA A 80 18.70 -35.79 18.75
C ALA A 80 19.09 -35.22 17.37
N PRO A 81 20.38 -35.25 16.98
CA PRO A 81 20.85 -34.67 15.71
C PRO A 81 20.11 -35.17 14.47
N LYS A 82 19.68 -36.45 14.45
CA LYS A 82 18.87 -37.02 13.36
C LYS A 82 17.46 -36.44 13.31
N GLU A 83 16.78 -36.34 14.45
CA GLU A 83 15.40 -35.84 14.53
C GLU A 83 15.34 -34.36 14.15
N ARG A 84 16.28 -33.57 14.67
CA ARG A 84 16.46 -32.17 14.29
C ARG A 84 16.69 -32.03 12.78
N LYS A 85 17.57 -32.85 12.20
CA LYS A 85 17.85 -32.79 10.76
C LYS A 85 16.63 -33.13 9.91
N VAL A 86 15.81 -34.08 10.33
CA VAL A 86 14.56 -34.43 9.65
C VAL A 86 13.56 -33.29 9.71
N LEU A 87 13.44 -32.60 10.85
CA LEU A 87 12.53 -31.46 11.00
C LEU A 87 12.97 -30.25 10.16
N GLU A 88 14.26 -29.88 10.20
CA GLU A 88 14.83 -28.81 9.36
C GLU A 88 14.61 -29.12 7.87
N LEU A 89 14.87 -30.35 7.43
CA LEU A 89 14.64 -30.74 6.03
C LEU A 89 13.16 -30.77 5.62
N ARG A 90 12.23 -30.95 6.58
CA ARG A 90 10.80 -31.02 6.29
C ARG A 90 10.15 -29.64 6.22
N PHE A 91 10.55 -28.71 7.09
CA PHE A 91 9.86 -27.43 7.25
C PHE A 91 10.68 -26.21 6.81
N GLY A 92 11.97 -26.38 6.52
CA GLY A 92 12.88 -25.30 6.10
C GLY A 92 13.60 -24.69 7.28
#